data_AF-A0A0C1JN34-F1
#
_entry.id   AF-A0A0C1JN34-F1
#
_cell.length_a   1.000
_cell.length_b   1.000
_cell.length_c   1.000
_cell.angle_alpha   90.00
_cell.angle_beta   90.00
_cell.angle_gamma   90.00
#
_symmetry.space_group_name_H-M   'P 1'
#
loop_
_entity.id
_entity.type
_entity.pdbx_description
1 polymer ?
#
loop_
_entity_poly.entity_id
_entity_poly.type
_entity_poly.pdbx_seq_one_letter_code
_entity_poly.pdbx_strand_id
1 'polypeptide(L)'
;MIIAIMFHKSDYTTFKDYSMRQVIPSLQKYFPHVLSYNKFLTLMKTCLFSLFVYSQACLGECTGISFIDSTLLAVCHTRRIHSHPSF
;
A
#
# COMPACT_ATOMS: atom_id res chain seq x y z
N MET A 1 10.93 -5.44 -5.30
CA MET A 1 10.39 -4.19 -4.73
C MET A 1 9.53 -3.39 -5.72
N ILE A 2 9.98 -3.15 -6.97
CA ILE A 2 9.27 -2.32 -7.98
C ILE A 2 7.83 -2.77 -8.23
N ILE A 3 7.58 -4.09 -8.26
CA ILE A 3 6.25 -4.66 -8.48
C ILE A 3 5.24 -4.23 -7.41
N ALA A 4 5.66 -4.05 -6.15
CA ALA A 4 4.80 -3.58 -5.06
C ALA A 4 4.54 -2.06 -5.15
N ILE A 5 5.53 -1.28 -5.55
CA ILE A 5 5.36 0.17 -5.80
C ILE A 5 4.38 0.39 -6.96
N MET A 6 4.55 -0.37 -8.04
CA MET A 6 3.65 -0.36 -9.19
C MET A 6 2.23 -0.80 -8.82
N PHE A 7 2.09 -1.76 -7.90
CA PHE A 7 0.78 -2.13 -7.35
C PHE A 7 0.11 -0.95 -6.64
N HIS A 8 0.82 -0.23 -5.76
CA HIS A 8 0.28 0.94 -5.07
C HIS A 8 -0.08 2.11 -6.01
N LYS A 9 0.55 2.19 -7.19
CA LYS A 9 0.20 3.16 -8.24
C LYS A 9 -0.86 2.64 -9.22
N SER A 10 -1.30 1.40 -9.07
CA SER A 10 -2.29 0.79 -9.96
C SER A 10 -3.67 0.81 -9.35
N ASP A 11 -4.69 0.73 -10.19
CA ASP A 11 -6.10 0.71 -9.77
C ASP A 11 -6.57 -0.67 -9.28
N TYR A 12 -5.65 -1.62 -9.07
CA TYR A 12 -6.01 -2.96 -8.60
C TYR A 12 -6.32 -2.96 -7.10
N THR A 13 -7.48 -3.50 -6.74
CA THR A 13 -7.92 -3.61 -5.34
C THR A 13 -7.17 -4.69 -4.57
N THR A 14 -6.84 -5.81 -5.21
CA THR A 14 -6.12 -6.92 -4.58
C THR A 14 -4.79 -7.20 -5.25
N PHE A 15 -3.78 -7.48 -4.44
CA PHE A 15 -2.45 -7.85 -4.95
C PHE A 15 -2.47 -9.17 -5.74
N LYS A 16 -3.42 -10.05 -5.42
CA LYS A 16 -3.62 -11.32 -6.15
C LYS A 16 -4.09 -11.05 -7.58
N ASP A 17 -5.08 -10.18 -7.76
CA ASP A 17 -5.56 -9.81 -9.11
C ASP A 17 -4.48 -9.11 -9.90
N TYR A 18 -3.78 -8.16 -9.28
CA TYR A 18 -2.64 -7.49 -9.90
C TYR A 18 -1.55 -8.47 -10.34
N SER A 19 -1.19 -9.44 -9.49
CA SER A 19 -0.16 -10.43 -9.79
C SER A 19 -0.56 -11.31 -10.98
N MET A 20 -1.80 -11.79 -11.00
CA MET A 20 -2.28 -12.72 -12.03
C MET A 20 -2.58 -12.03 -13.36
N ARG A 21 -3.14 -10.81 -13.34
CA ARG A 21 -3.61 -10.10 -14.54
C ARG A 21 -2.58 -9.15 -15.13
N GLN A 22 -1.65 -8.63 -14.33
CA GLN A 22 -0.63 -7.68 -14.78
C GLN A 22 0.77 -8.30 -14.72
N VAL A 23 1.19 -8.82 -13.57
CA VAL A 23 2.61 -9.19 -13.34
C VAL A 23 3.03 -10.42 -14.15
N ILE A 24 2.26 -11.51 -14.07
CA ILE A 24 2.57 -12.74 -14.80
C ILE A 24 2.55 -12.52 -16.34
N PRO A 25 1.49 -11.95 -16.94
CA PRO A 25 1.43 -11.81 -18.40
C PRO A 25 2.32 -10.68 -18.96
N SER A 26 2.33 -9.51 -18.31
CA SER A 26 2.94 -8.30 -18.89
C SER A 26 4.36 -8.02 -18.39
N LEU A 27 4.69 -8.48 -17.18
CA LEU A 27 6.00 -8.21 -16.56
C LEU A 27 6.97 -9.40 -16.62
N GLN A 28 6.57 -10.57 -17.10
CA GLN A 28 7.48 -11.70 -17.33
C GLN A 28 8.68 -11.33 -18.23
N LYS A 29 8.48 -10.45 -19.22
CA LYS A 29 9.56 -9.97 -20.10
C LYS A 29 10.65 -9.21 -19.34
N TYR A 30 10.28 -8.48 -18.29
CA TYR A 30 11.20 -7.67 -17.50
C TYR A 30 11.73 -8.42 -16.28
N PHE A 31 11.01 -9.44 -15.83
CA PHE A 31 11.34 -10.27 -14.68
C PHE A 31 11.26 -11.74 -15.07
N PRO A 32 12.28 -12.31 -15.73
CA PRO A 32 12.23 -13.67 -16.27
C PRO A 32 11.99 -14.75 -15.18
N HIS A 33 12.32 -14.44 -13.93
CA HIS A 33 12.02 -15.28 -12.77
C HIS A 33 10.93 -14.63 -11.89
N VAL A 34 9.71 -14.49 -12.42
CA VAL A 34 8.56 -14.06 -11.62
C VAL A 34 8.33 -15.11 -10.52
N LEU A 35 8.46 -14.68 -9.27
CA LEU A 35 8.18 -15.52 -8.11
C LEU A 35 6.70 -15.89 -8.07
N SER A 36 6.38 -17.06 -7.51
CA SER A 36 4.98 -17.40 -7.23
C SER A 36 4.36 -16.39 -6.25
N TYR A 37 3.05 -16.22 -6.31
CA TYR A 37 2.31 -15.29 -5.43
C TYR A 37 2.69 -15.44 -3.95
N ASN A 38 2.79 -16.67 -3.44
CA ASN A 38 3.16 -16.92 -2.05
C ASN A 38 4.58 -16.45 -1.70
N LYS A 39 5.55 -16.66 -2.60
CA LYS A 39 6.91 -16.13 -2.43
C LYS A 39 6.92 -14.60 -2.47
N PHE A 40 6.08 -14.01 -3.31
CA PHE A 40 5.88 -12.57 -3.33
C PHE A 40 5.35 -12.02 -2.01
N LEU A 41 4.38 -12.69 -1.39
CA LEU A 41 3.86 -12.27 -0.08
C LEU A 41 4.95 -12.32 0.99
N THR A 42 5.75 -13.39 1.03
CA THR A 42 6.87 -13.50 1.99
C THR A 42 7.90 -12.41 1.75
N LEU A 43 8.26 -12.14 0.50
CA LEU A 43 9.21 -11.08 0.15
C LEU A 43 8.63 -9.70 0.47
N MET A 44 7.36 -9.45 0.18
CA MET A 44 6.71 -8.17 0.46
C MET A 44 6.75 -7.82 1.94
N LYS A 45 6.65 -8.82 2.83
CA LYS A 45 6.83 -8.60 4.27
C LYS A 45 8.23 -8.12 4.65
N THR A 46 9.28 -8.63 4.00
CA THR A 46 10.65 -8.16 4.24
C THR A 46 10.89 -6.77 3.64
N CYS A 47 10.18 -6.45 2.57
CA CYS A 47 10.23 -5.15 1.90
C CYS A 47 9.64 -3.98 2.71
N LEU A 48 8.68 -4.25 3.61
CA LEU A 48 7.99 -3.20 4.37
C LEU A 48 8.95 -2.31 5.17
N PHE A 49 9.94 -2.93 5.82
CA PHE A 49 10.92 -2.18 6.61
C PHE A 49 11.79 -1.28 5.73
N SER A 50 12.28 -1.79 4.60
CA SER A 50 13.06 -0.98 3.65
C SER A 50 12.24 0.16 3.05
N LEU A 51 10.95 -0.06 2.78
CA LEU A 51 10.05 0.97 2.27
C LEU A 51 9.78 2.05 3.32
N PHE A 52 9.61 1.66 4.59
CA PHE A 52 9.47 2.58 5.70
C PHE A 52 10.72 3.44 5.90
N VAL A 53 11.91 2.83 5.90
CA VAL A 53 13.17 3.58 6.01
C VAL A 53 13.33 4.56 4.84
N TYR A 54 13.00 4.12 3.63
CA TYR A 54 13.01 4.99 2.44
C TYR A 54 12.02 6.15 2.58
N SER A 55 10.78 5.91 3.03
CA SER A 55 9.80 6.99 3.21
C SER A 55 10.25 8.00 4.25
N GLN A 56 10.86 7.54 5.35
CA GLN A 56 11.44 8.43 6.37
C GLN A 56 12.57 9.29 5.79
N ALA A 57 13.42 8.72 4.93
CA ALA A 57 14.48 9.47 4.25
C ALA A 57 13.94 10.49 3.23
N CYS A 58 12.72 10.29 2.73
CA CYS A 58 12.06 11.24 1.83
C CYS A 58 11.27 12.34 2.56
N LEU A 59 11.18 12.30 3.90
CA LEU A 59 10.53 13.36 4.66
C LEU A 59 11.41 14.63 4.64
N GLY A 60 10.78 15.77 4.41
CA GLY A 60 11.44 17.07 4.56
C GLY A 60 11.66 17.45 6.03
N GLU A 61 12.31 18.59 6.27
CA GLU A 61 12.47 19.10 7.63
C GLU A 61 11.10 19.36 8.28
N CYS A 62 10.89 18.74 9.45
CA CYS A 62 9.66 18.89 10.20
C CYS A 62 9.72 20.19 11.00
N THR A 63 8.89 21.18 10.66
CA THR A 63 8.87 22.51 11.30
C THR A 63 8.18 22.53 12.68
N GLY A 64 8.10 21.38 13.36
CA GLY A 64 7.44 21.19 14.66
C GLY A 64 5.95 20.83 14.59
N ILE A 65 5.36 20.72 13.40
CA ILE A 65 3.97 20.31 13.20
C ILE A 65 3.94 19.24 12.11
N SER A 66 3.49 18.04 12.44
CA SER A 66 3.31 16.93 11.50
C SER A 66 1.83 16.61 11.35
N PHE A 67 1.26 16.84 10.16
CA PHE A 67 -0.10 16.43 9.85
C PHE A 67 -0.09 15.04 9.22
N ILE A 68 -0.86 14.13 9.82
CA ILE A 68 -1.21 12.84 9.21
C ILE A 68 -2.67 12.97 8.83
N ASP A 69 -2.95 13.10 7.53
CA ASP A 69 -4.32 13.06 7.03
C ASP A 69 -4.78 11.60 7.05
N SER A 70 -5.42 11.19 8.14
CA SER A 70 -6.12 9.92 8.16
C SER A 70 -7.40 10.08 7.36
N THR A 71 -7.62 9.19 6.39
CA THR A 71 -8.96 9.05 5.78
C THR A 71 -9.97 8.99 6.90
N LEU A 72 -10.98 9.87 6.87
CA LEU A 72 -12.02 9.96 7.89
C LEU A 72 -12.48 8.55 8.28
N LEU A 73 -12.10 8.11 9.48
CA LEU A 73 -12.61 6.88 10.06
C LEU A 73 -14.08 7.16 10.33
N ALA A 74 -14.96 6.66 9.48
CA ALA A 74 -16.40 6.76 9.69
C ALA A 74 -16.78 5.92 10.92
N VAL A 75 -16.63 6.50 12.11
CA VAL A 75 -16.94 5.86 13.41
C VAL A 75 -18.43 5.50 13.46
N CYS A 76 -19.26 6.31 12.81
CA CYS A 76 -20.68 6.06 12.64
C CYS A 76 -21.16 6.48 11.24
N HIS A 77 -22.17 5.78 10.73
CA HIS A 77 -22.90 6.22 9.54
C HIS A 77 -23.57 7.57 9.85
N THR A 78 -23.55 8.53 8.91
CA THR A 78 -24.14 9.88 9.05
C THR A 78 -25.55 9.89 9.67
N ARG A 79 -26.39 8.89 9.38
CA ARG A 79 -27.75 8.75 9.95
C ARG A 79 -27.79 8.49 11.46
N ARG A 80 -26.69 8.04 12.07
CA ARG A 80 -26.57 7.71 13.50
C ARG A 80 -25.72 8.72 14.28
N ILE A 81 -25.31 9.83 13.65
CA ILE A 81 -24.45 10.83 14.27
C ILE A 81 -25.08 11.45 15.55
N HIS A 82 -26.40 11.54 15.59
CA HIS A 82 -27.14 12.03 16.77
C HIS A 82 -27.27 11.01 17.90
N SER A 83 -27.04 9.72 17.62
CA SER A 83 -27.19 8.64 18.61
C SER A 83 -25.89 8.30 19.30
N HIS A 84 -24.75 8.60 18.67
CA HIS A 84 -23.42 8.38 19.22
C HIS A 84 -22.64 9.69 19.14
N PRO A 85 -22.59 10.48 20.22
CA PRO A 85 -21.66 11.60 20.30
C PRO A 85 -20.24 11.02 20.41
N SER A 86 -19.59 10.82 19.27
CA SER A 86 -18.13 10.63 19.22
C SER A 86 -17.48 12.00 19.41
N PHE A 87 -16.55 12.07 20.37
CA PHE A 87 -15.72 13.23 20.74
C PHE A 87 -15.09 13.94 19.55
#